data_AF-A0A957S3W3-F1
#
_entry.id   AF-A0A957S3W3-F1
#
_cell.length_a   1.000
_cell.length_b   1.000
_cell.length_c   1.000
_cell.angle_alpha   90.00
_cell.angle_beta   90.00
_cell.angle_gamma   90.00
#
_symmetry.space_group_name_H-M   'P 1'
#
loop_
_entity.id
_entity.type
_entity.pdbx_description
1 polymer ?
#
loop_
_entity_poly.entity_id
_entity_poly.type
_entity_poly.pdbx_seq_one_letter_code
_entity_poly.pdbx_strand_id
1 'polypeptide(L)'
;TADGRIHAADDPLATIGAWGTTSRPRLRLLSSIPGRPALSSGSTVQIQRMGNPLFNELLIGTGDKDRWSQSAPADDAQFADYALDPLLARVLNAVYDATVSNGVLPVPTPPRTDLLPLVQYMPPIAAPGTPPGPVADLLRLNTGIPATPAQQRSRLGFLTLLDEDPNNDDPAGF
;
A
#
# COMPACT_ATOMS: atom_id res chain seq x y z
N THR A 1 19.05 -1.67 1.72
CA THR A 1 18.86 -0.21 1.63
C THR A 1 19.25 0.30 0.25
N ALA A 2 19.02 1.59 -0.05
CA ALA A 2 19.32 2.17 -1.37
C ALA A 2 20.80 2.08 -1.78
N ASP A 3 21.71 2.04 -0.81
CA ASP A 3 23.16 1.93 -1.03
C ASP A 3 23.71 0.49 -0.89
N GLY A 4 22.83 -0.50 -0.70
CA GLY A 4 23.20 -1.91 -0.57
C GLY A 4 23.88 -2.29 0.76
N ARG A 5 23.88 -1.42 1.77
CA ARG A 5 24.46 -1.70 3.10
C ARG A 5 23.38 -2.05 4.13
N ILE A 6 23.81 -2.47 5.31
CA ILE A 6 22.94 -2.60 6.49
C ILE A 6 23.04 -1.29 7.26
N HIS A 7 21.90 -0.75 7.65
CA HIS A 7 21.78 0.49 8.41
C HIS A 7 21.02 0.21 9.71
N ALA A 8 21.28 1.00 10.75
CA ALA A 8 20.60 0.87 12.02
C ALA A 8 19.13 1.30 11.90
N ALA A 9 18.27 0.83 12.82
CA ALA A 9 16.82 1.09 12.77
C ALA A 9 16.45 2.59 12.83
N ASP A 10 17.34 3.42 13.37
CA ASP A 10 17.19 4.87 13.49
C ASP A 10 17.78 5.65 12.30
N ASP A 11 18.38 4.98 11.32
CA ASP A 11 18.91 5.60 10.10
C ASP A 11 17.81 5.62 9.00
N PRO A 12 17.46 6.79 8.44
CA PRO A 12 16.53 6.91 7.31
C PRO A 12 16.85 5.98 6.12
N LEU A 13 18.13 5.68 5.88
CA LEU A 13 18.56 4.78 4.81
C LEU A 13 18.11 3.32 5.04
N ALA A 14 17.79 2.94 6.28
CA ALA A 14 17.26 1.61 6.61
C ALA A 14 15.87 1.35 6.02
N THR A 15 15.15 2.40 5.62
CA THR A 15 13.79 2.26 5.08
C THR A 15 13.79 2.02 3.58
N ILE A 16 13.05 1.00 3.13
CA ILE A 16 12.79 0.72 1.72
C ILE A 16 11.28 0.75 1.46
N GLY A 17 10.89 1.08 0.22
CA GLY A 17 9.52 0.96 -0.26
C GLY A 17 9.47 0.03 -1.47
N ALA A 18 8.50 -0.88 -1.49
CA ALA A 18 8.33 -1.84 -2.57
C ALA A 18 6.88 -1.87 -3.06
N TRP A 19 6.71 -2.13 -4.36
CA TRP A 19 5.42 -2.45 -4.97
C TRP A 19 5.62 -3.53 -6.03
N GLY A 20 4.60 -4.34 -6.25
CA GLY A 20 4.53 -5.30 -7.33
C GLY A 20 3.95 -4.66 -8.58
N THR A 21 4.41 -5.12 -9.75
CA THR A 21 3.79 -4.78 -11.04
C THR A 21 3.46 -6.04 -11.81
N THR A 22 2.32 -6.04 -12.47
CA THR A 22 2.04 -6.98 -13.56
C THR A 22 2.30 -6.27 -14.86
N SER A 23 3.12 -6.88 -15.72
CA SER A 23 3.49 -6.29 -17.00
C SER A 23 3.18 -7.22 -18.18
N ARG A 24 2.92 -6.62 -19.34
CA ARG A 24 2.70 -7.34 -20.61
C ARG A 24 3.64 -6.81 -21.70
N PRO A 25 4.07 -7.64 -22.66
CA PRO A 25 4.80 -7.17 -23.84
C PRO A 25 3.97 -6.12 -24.60
N ARG A 26 4.63 -5.05 -25.04
CA ARG A 26 3.96 -3.94 -25.75
C ARG A 26 3.37 -4.35 -27.10
N LEU A 27 3.97 -5.33 -27.78
CA LEU A 27 3.52 -5.79 -29.09
C LEU A 27 3.10 -7.26 -29.04
N ARG A 28 1.96 -7.55 -29.66
CA ARG A 28 1.48 -8.91 -29.92
C ARG A 28 1.07 -9.04 -31.38
N LEU A 29 1.79 -9.88 -32.12
CA LEU A 29 1.56 -10.15 -33.54
C LEU A 29 0.78 -11.46 -33.67
N LEU A 30 -0.45 -11.38 -34.19
CA LEU A 30 -1.29 -12.55 -34.44
C LEU A 30 -0.84 -13.26 -35.74
N SER A 31 -0.82 -14.60 -35.71
CA SER A 31 -0.51 -15.41 -36.89
C SER A 31 -1.76 -15.67 -37.73
N SER A 32 -1.63 -15.55 -39.06
CA SER A 32 -2.67 -15.98 -40.01
C SER A 32 -2.64 -17.48 -40.31
N ILE A 33 -1.59 -18.20 -39.88
CA ILE A 33 -1.46 -19.65 -40.05
C ILE A 33 -2.22 -20.36 -38.91
N PRO A 34 -3.21 -21.22 -39.21
CA PRO A 34 -3.94 -21.98 -38.20
C PRO A 34 -2.99 -22.80 -37.29
N GLY A 35 -3.22 -22.76 -35.98
CA GLY A 35 -2.43 -23.51 -35.01
C GLY A 35 -1.07 -22.89 -34.64
N ARG A 36 -0.64 -21.79 -35.29
CA ARG A 36 0.57 -21.06 -34.87
C ARG A 36 0.26 -20.07 -33.74
N PRO A 37 1.04 -20.05 -32.64
CA PRO A 37 0.84 -19.10 -31.55
C PRO A 37 1.20 -17.67 -31.98
N ALA A 38 0.61 -16.70 -31.30
CA ALA A 38 0.96 -15.28 -31.46
C ALA A 38 2.39 -15.01 -30.96
N LEU A 39 3.10 -14.13 -31.65
CA LEU A 39 4.44 -13.67 -31.24
C LEU A 39 4.31 -12.42 -30.38
N SER A 40 5.07 -12.37 -29.28
CA SER A 40 5.14 -11.20 -28.40
C SER A 40 6.52 -10.56 -28.49
N SER A 41 6.61 -9.23 -28.57
CA SER A 41 7.87 -8.51 -28.69
C SER A 41 7.83 -7.11 -28.05
N GLY A 42 8.99 -6.46 -27.96
CA GLY A 42 9.15 -5.11 -27.42
C GLY A 42 9.30 -5.06 -25.89
N SER A 43 9.40 -3.84 -25.36
CA SER A 43 9.46 -3.62 -23.91
C SER A 43 8.16 -4.07 -23.24
N THR A 44 8.26 -4.43 -21.97
CA THR A 44 7.07 -4.68 -21.16
C THR A 44 6.45 -3.36 -20.70
N VAL A 45 5.13 -3.33 -20.58
CA VAL A 45 4.35 -2.21 -20.06
C VAL A 45 3.59 -2.68 -18.84
N GLN A 46 3.62 -1.88 -17.77
CA GLN A 46 2.83 -2.11 -16.58
C GLN A 46 1.35 -2.00 -16.93
N ILE A 47 0.60 -3.06 -16.62
CA ILE A 47 -0.87 -3.08 -16.78
C ILE A 47 -1.58 -3.05 -15.44
N GLN A 48 -0.86 -3.33 -14.35
CA GLN A 48 -1.37 -3.30 -13.00
C GLN A 48 -0.22 -3.16 -12.00
N ARG A 49 -0.53 -2.61 -10.83
CA ARG A 49 0.38 -2.57 -9.69
C ARG A 49 -0.36 -2.86 -8.39
N MET A 50 0.43 -3.22 -7.38
CA MET A 50 -0.05 -3.52 -6.04
C MET A 50 1.03 -3.14 -5.01
N GLY A 51 0.72 -2.17 -4.15
CA GLY A 51 1.45 -1.92 -2.91
C GLY A 51 0.64 -2.47 -1.74
N ASN A 52 -0.13 -1.61 -1.09
CA ASN A 52 -1.07 -1.99 -0.04
C ASN A 52 -2.21 -2.84 -0.62
N PRO A 53 -2.52 -4.02 -0.04
CA PRO A 53 -3.44 -5.00 -0.61
C PRO A 53 -4.90 -4.57 -0.83
N LEU A 54 -5.32 -3.41 -0.31
CA LEU A 54 -6.70 -2.91 -0.43
C LEU A 54 -6.80 -1.64 -1.27
N PHE A 55 -5.68 -1.03 -1.66
CA PHE A 55 -5.72 0.23 -2.39
C PHE A 55 -6.32 0.02 -3.78
N ASN A 56 -5.79 -0.96 -4.50
CA ASN A 56 -6.22 -1.27 -5.86
C ASN A 56 -7.62 -1.94 -5.90
N GLU A 57 -7.98 -2.69 -4.87
CA GLU A 57 -9.18 -3.52 -4.81
C GLU A 57 -10.41 -2.76 -4.31
N LEU A 58 -10.20 -1.85 -3.34
CA LEU A 58 -11.28 -1.29 -2.54
C LEU A 58 -11.31 0.23 -2.50
N LEU A 59 -10.14 0.89 -2.44
CA LEU A 59 -10.09 2.34 -2.30
C LEU A 59 -10.23 3.05 -3.64
N ILE A 60 -9.51 2.60 -4.66
CA ILE A 60 -9.52 3.23 -5.97
C ILE A 60 -10.85 2.98 -6.69
N GLY A 61 -11.47 4.05 -7.14
CA GLY A 61 -12.70 4.02 -7.91
C GLY A 61 -12.52 3.35 -9.27
N THR A 62 -13.59 2.73 -9.78
CA THR A 62 -13.60 2.04 -11.08
C THR A 62 -13.22 2.95 -12.25
N GLY A 63 -13.60 4.23 -12.20
CA GLY A 63 -13.28 5.22 -13.25
C GLY A 63 -11.79 5.53 -13.39
N ASP A 64 -11.03 5.44 -12.29
CA ASP A 64 -9.60 5.76 -12.27
C ASP A 64 -8.71 4.51 -12.16
N LYS A 65 -9.31 3.31 -12.06
CA LYS A 65 -8.61 2.04 -11.84
C LYS A 65 -7.54 1.74 -12.90
N ASP A 66 -7.86 1.99 -14.17
CA ASP A 66 -6.91 1.75 -15.28
C ASP A 66 -5.74 2.73 -15.23
N ARG A 67 -6.01 3.99 -14.89
CA ARG A 67 -4.99 5.04 -14.75
C ARG A 67 -4.07 4.74 -13.57
N TRP A 68 -4.65 4.41 -12.41
CA TRP A 68 -3.93 3.95 -11.23
C TRP A 68 -3.01 2.76 -11.56
N SER A 69 -3.57 1.75 -12.23
CA SER A 69 -2.88 0.51 -12.58
C SER A 69 -1.67 0.72 -13.49
N GLN A 70 -1.69 1.77 -14.31
CA GLN A 70 -0.61 2.10 -15.26
C GLN A 70 0.34 3.20 -14.75
N SER A 71 0.03 3.88 -13.65
CA SER A 71 0.87 4.92 -13.05
C SER A 71 1.96 4.35 -12.14
N ALA A 72 3.01 5.13 -11.90
CA ALA A 72 3.99 4.82 -10.86
C ALA A 72 3.50 5.35 -9.50
N PRO A 73 3.88 4.72 -8.37
CA PRO A 73 3.51 5.20 -7.04
C PRO A 73 3.96 6.65 -6.73
N ALA A 74 4.99 7.14 -7.43
CA ALA A 74 5.45 8.52 -7.29
C ALA A 74 4.38 9.56 -7.70
N ASP A 75 3.40 9.16 -8.52
CA ASP A 75 2.34 10.01 -9.01
C ASP A 75 1.04 9.86 -8.20
N ASP A 76 1.04 9.13 -7.08
CA ASP A 76 -0.20 8.73 -6.38
C ASP A 76 -0.94 9.88 -5.70
N ALA A 77 -0.30 11.03 -5.54
CA ALA A 77 -0.96 12.24 -5.05
C ALA A 77 -2.20 12.62 -5.89
N GLN A 78 -2.23 12.26 -7.18
CA GLN A 78 -3.39 12.47 -8.05
C GLN A 78 -4.64 11.63 -7.67
N PHE A 79 -4.48 10.65 -6.77
CA PHE A 79 -5.53 9.75 -6.30
C PHE A 79 -5.77 9.86 -4.78
N ALA A 80 -5.15 10.84 -4.11
CA ALA A 80 -5.19 10.98 -2.65
C ALA A 80 -6.61 11.06 -2.09
N ASP A 81 -7.55 11.64 -2.84
CA ASP A 81 -8.95 11.77 -2.45
C ASP A 81 -9.60 10.41 -2.15
N TYR A 82 -9.22 9.34 -2.83
CA TYR A 82 -9.74 7.99 -2.54
C TYR A 82 -9.33 7.46 -1.17
N ALA A 83 -8.16 7.87 -0.66
CA ALA A 83 -7.69 7.50 0.67
C ALA A 83 -8.20 8.46 1.74
N LEU A 84 -8.26 9.76 1.46
CA LEU A 84 -8.78 10.77 2.39
C LEU A 84 -10.29 10.64 2.57
N ASP A 85 -10.97 10.13 1.56
CA ASP A 85 -12.41 9.92 1.56
C ASP A 85 -12.83 8.58 0.94
N PRO A 86 -12.63 7.46 1.65
CA PRO A 86 -13.00 6.14 1.14
C PRO A 86 -14.52 6.00 1.06
N LEU A 87 -15.05 5.81 -0.16
CA LEU A 87 -16.48 5.62 -0.39
C LEU A 87 -17.07 4.48 0.45
N LEU A 88 -16.35 3.35 0.57
CA LEU A 88 -16.81 2.23 1.40
C LEU A 88 -16.99 2.64 2.86
N ALA A 89 -16.05 3.41 3.42
CA ALA A 89 -16.14 3.87 4.81
C ALA A 89 -17.39 4.74 5.02
N ARG A 90 -17.67 5.67 4.09
CA ARG A 90 -18.91 6.47 4.14
C ARG A 90 -20.16 5.60 4.11
N VAL A 91 -20.21 4.63 3.19
CA VAL A 91 -21.38 3.75 3.03
C VAL A 91 -21.57 2.87 4.27
N LEU A 92 -20.50 2.29 4.82
CA LEU A 92 -20.58 1.48 6.03
C LEU A 92 -21.08 2.29 7.23
N ASN A 93 -20.53 3.48 7.48
CA ASN A 93 -21.03 4.35 8.54
C ASN A 93 -22.51 4.67 8.36
N ALA A 94 -22.92 5.11 7.16
CA ALA A 94 -24.31 5.46 6.88
C ALA A 94 -25.27 4.28 7.07
N VAL A 95 -24.90 3.08 6.61
CA VAL A 95 -25.75 1.88 6.75
C VAL A 95 -25.86 1.46 8.20
N TYR A 96 -24.76 1.42 8.96
CA TYR A 96 -24.81 1.00 10.36
C TYR A 96 -25.50 2.01 11.26
N ASP A 97 -25.33 3.31 11.01
CA ASP A 97 -26.06 4.35 11.71
C ASP A 97 -27.57 4.25 11.48
N ALA A 98 -27.98 3.87 10.26
CA ALA A 98 -29.37 3.73 9.88
C ALA A 98 -30.02 2.41 10.34
N THR A 99 -29.25 1.33 10.47
CA THR A 99 -29.80 -0.04 10.66
C THR A 99 -29.51 -0.67 12.02
N VAL A 100 -28.44 -0.26 12.70
CA VAL A 100 -28.04 -0.82 14.00
C VAL A 100 -28.23 0.21 15.10
N SER A 101 -27.36 1.21 15.15
CA SER A 101 -27.52 2.43 15.94
C SER A 101 -26.44 3.45 15.54
N ASN A 102 -26.76 4.72 15.71
CA ASN A 102 -25.84 5.82 15.43
C ASN A 102 -24.53 5.66 16.23
N GLY A 103 -23.39 5.70 15.53
CA GLY A 103 -22.06 5.66 16.11
C GLY A 103 -21.54 4.26 16.43
N VAL A 104 -22.20 3.19 15.98
CA VAL A 104 -21.74 1.80 16.22
C VAL A 104 -20.42 1.49 15.53
N LEU A 105 -20.24 2.02 14.32
CA LEU A 105 -18.97 1.96 13.62
C LEU A 105 -18.27 3.31 13.78
N PRO A 106 -17.27 3.43 14.66
CA PRO A 106 -16.58 4.68 14.93
C PRO A 106 -15.53 4.97 13.85
N VAL A 107 -15.86 4.80 12.56
CA VAL A 107 -14.91 5.13 11.49
C VAL A 107 -14.82 6.66 11.38
N PRO A 108 -13.61 7.25 11.46
CA PRO A 108 -13.45 8.70 11.40
C PRO A 108 -14.08 9.31 10.14
N THR A 109 -14.64 10.51 10.25
CA THR A 109 -15.13 11.26 9.10
C THR A 109 -13.96 11.76 8.24
N PRO A 110 -14.12 11.88 6.90
CA PRO A 110 -13.12 12.51 6.05
C PRO A 110 -12.74 13.92 6.52
N PRO A 111 -11.46 14.34 6.36
CA PRO A 111 -10.36 13.61 5.74
C PRO A 111 -9.74 12.53 6.65
N ARG A 112 -9.54 11.32 6.12
CA ARG A 112 -8.94 10.16 6.79
C ARG A 112 -7.42 10.25 6.91
N THR A 113 -6.93 11.22 7.67
CA THR A 113 -5.49 11.41 7.92
C THR A 113 -4.87 10.33 8.80
N ASP A 114 -5.70 9.54 9.49
CA ASP A 114 -5.28 8.34 10.23
C ASP A 114 -4.66 7.26 9.32
N LEU A 115 -4.93 7.29 8.01
CA LEU A 115 -4.37 6.36 7.03
C LEU A 115 -3.01 6.80 6.46
N LEU A 116 -2.52 7.99 6.82
CA LEU A 116 -1.23 8.51 6.33
C LEU A 116 -0.04 7.56 6.54
N PRO A 117 0.06 6.79 7.66
CA PRO A 117 1.14 5.82 7.82
C PRO A 117 1.21 4.78 6.70
N LEU A 118 0.09 4.45 6.03
CA LEU A 118 0.08 3.46 4.94
C LEU A 118 0.65 4.01 3.63
N VAL A 119 0.68 5.34 3.47
CA VAL A 119 0.98 6.01 2.19
C VAL A 119 2.17 6.98 2.27
N GLN A 120 2.69 7.26 3.46
CA GLN A 120 3.85 8.11 3.70
C GLN A 120 4.91 7.39 4.54
N TYR A 121 6.13 7.91 4.53
CA TYR A 121 7.20 7.47 5.42
C TYR A 121 7.01 8.07 6.80
N MET A 122 6.46 7.30 7.72
CA MET A 122 6.21 7.72 9.10
C MET A 122 6.76 6.66 10.09
N PRO A 123 7.27 7.07 11.26
CA PRO A 123 7.53 6.12 12.35
C PRO A 123 6.25 5.38 12.75
N PRO A 124 6.32 4.10 13.15
CA PRO A 124 7.51 3.25 13.22
C PRO A 124 7.95 2.59 11.90
N ILE A 125 7.18 2.71 10.81
CA ILE A 125 7.44 2.05 9.51
C ILE A 125 8.75 2.55 8.88
N ALA A 126 9.02 3.83 9.07
CA ALA A 126 10.25 4.49 8.67
C ALA A 126 11.05 4.93 9.89
N ALA A 127 12.37 4.94 9.76
CA ALA A 127 13.24 5.46 10.82
C ALA A 127 12.86 6.90 11.20
N PRO A 128 12.99 7.30 12.47
CA PRO A 128 12.81 8.69 12.90
C PRO A 128 13.60 9.67 12.02
N GLY A 129 12.97 10.79 11.64
CA GLY A 129 13.61 11.79 10.77
C GLY A 129 13.60 11.46 9.27
N THR A 130 13.03 10.32 8.87
CA THR A 130 12.75 10.06 7.44
C THR A 130 11.74 11.09 6.92
N PRO A 131 12.03 11.81 5.82
CA PRO A 131 11.05 12.69 5.20
C PRO A 131 9.80 11.91 4.77
N PRO A 132 8.58 12.41 5.00
CA PRO A 132 7.33 11.69 4.68
C PRO A 132 7.21 11.22 3.23
N GLY A 133 7.91 11.89 2.31
CA GLY A 133 7.82 11.64 0.87
C GLY A 133 6.45 12.01 0.30
N PRO A 134 6.21 11.74 -1.00
CA PRO A 134 4.87 11.86 -1.57
C PRO A 134 3.95 10.79 -0.98
N VAL A 135 2.63 11.05 -1.07
CA VAL A 135 1.63 9.99 -0.95
C VAL A 135 1.95 8.95 -2.02
N ALA A 136 2.19 7.71 -1.61
CA ALA A 136 2.54 6.61 -2.49
C ALA A 136 2.12 5.27 -1.90
N ASP A 137 1.46 4.45 -2.73
CA ASP A 137 1.09 3.07 -2.41
C ASP A 137 2.32 2.15 -2.51
N LEU A 138 3.06 2.08 -1.41
CA LEU A 138 4.26 1.28 -1.24
C LEU A 138 4.15 0.48 0.06
N LEU A 139 4.51 -0.81 0.00
CA LEU A 139 4.83 -1.56 1.20
C LEU A 139 6.20 -1.09 1.68
N ARG A 140 6.20 -0.37 2.80
CA ARG A 140 7.40 0.19 3.39
C ARG A 140 7.91 -0.71 4.50
N LEU A 141 9.23 -0.82 4.58
CA LEU A 141 9.91 -1.67 5.53
C LEU A 141 11.17 -1.00 6.05
N ASN A 142 11.33 -0.91 7.36
CA ASN A 142 12.60 -0.59 8.01
C ASN A 142 13.45 -1.87 8.17
N THR A 143 14.50 -1.98 7.36
CA THR A 143 15.41 -3.15 7.35
C THR A 143 16.43 -3.16 8.49
N GLY A 144 16.49 -2.10 9.30
CA GLY A 144 17.32 -2.04 10.50
C GLY A 144 16.65 -2.68 11.73
N ILE A 145 15.34 -2.93 11.67
CA ILE A 145 14.61 -3.63 12.74
C ILE A 145 14.82 -5.14 12.57
N PRO A 146 15.32 -5.85 13.59
CA PRO A 146 15.49 -7.30 13.51
C PRO A 146 14.14 -8.01 13.44
N ALA A 147 14.07 -9.08 12.66
CA ALA A 147 12.86 -9.90 12.54
C ALA A 147 12.41 -10.45 13.89
N THR A 148 11.10 -10.44 14.12
CA THR A 148 10.48 -10.97 15.34
C THR A 148 10.46 -12.50 15.26
N PRO A 149 10.94 -13.22 16.30
CA PRO A 149 10.87 -14.68 16.34
C PRO A 149 9.45 -15.19 16.12
N ALA A 150 9.27 -16.28 15.39
CA ALA A 150 7.95 -16.76 14.96
C ALA A 150 6.93 -16.94 16.10
N GLN A 151 7.39 -17.29 17.30
CA GLN A 151 6.55 -17.49 18.49
C GLN A 151 6.09 -16.17 19.14
N GLN A 152 6.74 -15.05 18.80
CA GLN A 152 6.50 -13.71 19.35
C GLN A 152 5.83 -12.78 18.34
N ARG A 153 5.64 -13.22 17.09
CA ARG A 153 5.01 -12.40 16.05
C ARG A 153 3.55 -12.13 16.37
N SER A 154 3.17 -10.87 16.35
CA SER A 154 1.77 -10.48 16.45
C SER A 154 1.03 -10.79 15.16
N ARG A 155 -0.22 -11.24 15.25
CA ARG A 155 -1.03 -11.60 14.08
C ARG A 155 -1.32 -10.40 13.17
N LEU A 156 -1.33 -9.20 13.74
CA LEU A 156 -1.48 -7.92 13.02
C LEU A 156 -0.12 -7.23 12.76
N GLY A 157 0.98 -7.84 13.18
CA GLY A 157 2.35 -7.34 13.02
C GLY A 157 2.47 -5.86 13.36
N PHE A 158 3.07 -5.09 12.45
CA PHE A 158 3.23 -3.65 12.59
C PHE A 158 1.96 -2.88 12.99
N LEU A 159 0.77 -3.32 12.57
CA LEU A 159 -0.47 -2.60 12.87
C LEU A 159 -0.82 -2.58 14.36
N THR A 160 -0.23 -3.46 15.17
CA THR A 160 -0.41 -3.41 16.63
C THR A 160 0.16 -2.13 17.23
N LEU A 161 1.21 -1.55 16.65
CA LEU A 161 1.78 -0.26 17.10
C LEU A 161 0.81 0.93 16.95
N LEU A 162 -0.32 0.74 16.27
CA LEU A 162 -1.33 1.77 16.03
C LEU A 162 -2.58 1.60 16.89
N ASP A 163 -2.66 0.54 17.73
CA ASP A 163 -3.87 0.21 18.49
C ASP A 163 -3.89 0.75 19.94
N GLU A 164 -2.85 1.49 20.34
CA GLU A 164 -2.62 2.05 21.68
C GLU A 164 -2.38 1.01 22.80
N ASP A 165 -2.26 -0.29 22.50
CA ASP A 165 -1.91 -1.35 23.46
C ASP A 165 -0.42 -1.72 23.36
N PRO A 166 0.47 -1.18 24.21
CA PRO A 166 1.90 -1.45 24.13
C PRO A 166 2.28 -2.92 24.45
N ASN A 167 1.34 -3.75 24.90
CA ASN A 167 1.63 -5.13 25.29
C ASN A 167 1.71 -6.10 24.10
N ASN A 168 1.26 -5.69 22.91
CA ASN A 168 1.22 -6.52 21.71
C ASN A 168 2.09 -5.94 20.56
N ASP A 169 2.89 -4.92 20.85
CA ASP A 169 3.76 -4.23 19.90
C ASP A 169 4.72 -5.19 19.21
N ASP A 170 4.65 -5.23 17.88
CA ASP A 170 5.55 -6.00 17.03
C ASP A 170 6.10 -5.12 15.90
N PRO A 171 7.19 -4.37 16.15
CA PRO A 171 7.74 -3.40 15.20
C PRO A 171 8.25 -4.02 13.90
N ALA A 172 8.64 -5.30 13.91
CA ALA A 172 9.00 -6.01 12.69
C ALA A 172 7.77 -6.62 12.02
N GLY A 173 6.90 -7.29 12.78
CA GLY A 173 5.71 -7.96 12.27
C GLY A 173 5.99 -9.28 11.51
N PHE A 174 7.25 -9.68 11.34
CA PHE A 174 7.68 -10.88 10.61
C PHE A 174 9.10 -11.32 11.01
#